data_AF-A0A7S2EXF5-F1
#
_entry.id   AF-A0A7S2EXF5-F1
#
_cell.length_a   1.000
_cell.length_b   1.000
_cell.length_c   1.000
_cell.angle_alpha   90.00
_cell.angle_beta   90.00
_cell.angle_gamma   90.00
#
_symmetry.space_group_name_H-M   'P 1'
#
loop_
_entity.id
_entity.type
_entity.pdbx_description
1 polymer ?
#
loop_
_entity_poly.entity_id
_entity_poly.type
_entity_poly.pdbx_seq_one_letter_code
_entity_poly.pdbx_strand_id
1 'polypeptide(L)'
;LLSWGPGMVADIFGPRRALAAGGITGALSLLGFYAVSIRMVPVSRSLVVPALSALGIGSFMSSALVTGSVFKLISVSTGPGSKGAAVGAAKGYVGLGAGAYACLFEALRGAEGTTP
;
A
#
# COMPACT_ATOMS: atom_id res chain seq x y z
N LEU A 1 12.53 -8.11 8.69
CA LEU A 1 12.04 -8.83 9.89
C LEU A 1 10.53 -8.66 10.04
N LEU A 2 9.95 -7.46 10.21
CA LEU A 2 8.48 -7.26 10.37
C LEU A 2 7.54 -7.84 9.27
N SER A 3 8.05 -8.23 8.10
CA SER A 3 7.28 -8.79 6.98
C SER A 3 6.61 -10.15 7.27
N TRP A 4 7.02 -10.85 8.32
CA TRP A 4 6.38 -12.11 8.74
C TRP A 4 4.99 -11.93 9.35
N GLY A 5 4.73 -10.79 10.00
CA GLY A 5 3.45 -10.51 10.68
C GLY A 5 2.28 -10.54 9.71
N PRO A 6 2.37 -9.83 8.58
CA PRO A 6 1.39 -9.91 7.49
C PRO A 6 1.13 -11.34 6.98
N GLY A 7 2.18 -12.16 6.86
CA GLY A 7 2.06 -13.57 6.48
C GLY A 7 1.24 -14.38 7.48
N MET A 8 1.55 -14.24 8.77
CA MET A 8 0.83 -14.93 9.85
C MET A 8 -0.65 -14.54 9.91
N VAL A 9 -0.98 -13.27 9.69
CA VAL A 9 -2.38 -12.79 9.65
C VAL A 9 -3.14 -13.47 8.50
N ALA A 10 -2.53 -13.60 7.32
CA ALA A 10 -3.12 -14.29 6.17
C ALA A 10 -3.24 -15.81 6.37
N ASP A 11 -2.41 -16.39 7.23
CA ASP A 11 -2.48 -17.81 7.61
C ASP A 11 -3.59 -18.09 8.60
N ILE A 12 -3.75 -17.25 9.63
CA ILE A 12 -4.75 -17.43 10.69
C ILE A 12 -6.16 -17.04 10.22
N PHE A 13 -6.32 -15.87 9.60
CA PHE A 13 -7.64 -15.32 9.27
C PHE A 13 -8.07 -15.61 7.82
N GLY A 14 -7.17 -16.20 7.04
CA GLY A 14 -7.36 -16.45 5.62
C GLY A 14 -7.07 -15.22 4.74
N PRO A 15 -6.74 -15.45 3.47
CA PRO A 15 -6.22 -14.40 2.59
C PRO A 15 -7.24 -13.32 2.25
N ARG A 16 -8.54 -13.63 2.17
CA ARG A 16 -9.58 -12.62 1.86
C ARG A 16 -9.73 -11.58 2.96
N ARG A 17 -9.76 -12.03 4.23
CA ARG A 17 -9.87 -11.12 5.39
C ARG A 17 -8.59 -10.32 5.59
N ALA A 18 -7.43 -10.97 5.43
CA ALA A 18 -6.14 -10.29 5.47
C ALA A 18 -5.99 -9.22 4.38
N LEU A 19 -6.50 -9.47 3.16
CA LEU A 19 -6.55 -8.49 2.09
C LEU A 19 -7.42 -7.28 2.44
N ALA A 20 -8.62 -7.50 2.98
CA ALA A 20 -9.50 -6.42 3.43
C ALA A 20 -8.88 -5.61 4.57
N ALA A 21 -8.29 -6.29 5.56
CA ALA A 21 -7.59 -5.64 6.68
C ALA A 21 -6.39 -4.82 6.21
N GLY A 22 -5.61 -5.35 5.26
CA GLY A 22 -4.53 -4.62 4.61
C GLY A 22 -5.04 -3.35 3.93
N GLY A 23 -6.08 -3.46 3.08
CA GLY A 23 -6.68 -2.31 2.41
C GLY A 23 -7.18 -1.22 3.36
N ILE A 24 -7.91 -1.60 4.42
CA ILE A 24 -8.40 -0.65 5.43
C ILE A 24 -7.23 0.01 6.17
N THR A 25 -6.25 -0.78 6.62
CA THR A 25 -5.08 -0.26 7.34
C THR A 25 -4.27 0.70 6.48
N GLY A 26 -4.10 0.38 5.19
CA GLY A 26 -3.42 1.23 4.22
C GLY A 26 -4.15 2.54 4.00
N ALA A 27 -5.47 2.50 3.80
CA ALA A 27 -6.29 3.69 3.63
C ALA A 27 -6.20 4.61 4.87
N LEU A 28 -6.34 4.05 6.07
CA LEU A 28 -6.22 4.83 7.32
C LEU A 28 -4.81 5.40 7.51
N SER A 29 -3.77 4.63 7.20
CA SER A 29 -2.37 5.08 7.33
C SER A 29 -2.06 6.22 6.36
N LEU A 30 -2.53 6.14 5.11
CA LEU A 30 -2.37 7.20 4.12
C LEU A 30 -3.20 8.45 4.44
N LEU A 31 -4.46 8.28 4.88
CA LEU A 31 -5.30 9.39 5.33
C LEU A 31 -4.68 10.10 6.53
N GLY A 32 -4.17 9.35 7.50
CA GLY A 32 -3.43 9.89 8.63
C GLY A 32 -2.16 10.62 8.19
N PHE A 33 -1.41 10.04 7.25
CA PHE A 33 -0.19 10.66 6.71
C PHE A 33 -0.51 11.99 6.04
N TYR A 34 -1.54 12.02 5.21
CA TYR A 34 -2.04 13.24 4.58
C TYR A 34 -2.46 14.27 5.63
N ALA A 35 -3.31 13.89 6.60
CA ALA A 35 -3.80 14.76 7.65
C ALA A 35 -2.67 15.42 8.47
N VAL A 36 -1.62 14.67 8.81
CA VAL A 36 -0.44 15.19 9.51
C VAL A 36 0.37 16.11 8.58
N SER A 37 0.54 15.74 7.31
CA SER A 37 1.32 16.52 6.34
C SER A 37 0.75 17.92 6.08
N ILE A 38 -0.59 18.05 6.03
CA ILE A 38 -1.29 19.34 5.86
C ILE A 38 -1.59 20.04 7.18
N ARG A 39 -1.12 19.49 8.31
CA ARG A 39 -1.36 20.00 9.67
C ARG A 39 -2.84 20.10 10.07
N MET A 40 -3.69 19.25 9.50
CA MET A 40 -5.09 19.14 9.91
C MET A 40 -5.21 18.63 11.36
N VAL A 41 -4.24 17.83 11.81
CA VAL A 41 -4.13 17.36 13.20
C VAL A 41 -3.00 18.13 13.90
N PRO A 42 -3.25 18.76 15.07
CA PRO A 42 -2.23 19.47 15.82
C PRO A 42 -1.27 18.48 16.48
N VAL A 43 -0.15 18.21 15.80
CA VAL A 43 0.95 17.40 16.31
C VAL A 43 2.11 18.32 16.70
N SER A 44 2.69 18.10 17.89
CA SER A 44 3.88 18.83 18.31
C SER A 44 4.99 18.72 17.27
N ARG A 45 5.73 19.81 17.03
CA ARG A 45 6.75 19.89 15.97
C ARG A 45 7.83 18.80 16.12
N SER A 46 8.15 18.41 17.35
CA SER A 46 9.10 17.32 17.65
C SER A 46 8.56 15.93 17.32
N LEU A 47 7.24 15.76 17.25
CA LEU A 47 6.57 14.48 17.02
C LEU A 47 6.11 14.28 15.57
N VAL A 48 6.21 15.30 14.71
CA VAL A 48 5.79 15.20 13.30
C VAL A 48 6.55 14.10 12.56
N VAL A 49 7.88 14.08 12.66
CA VAL A 49 8.70 13.07 11.97
C VAL A 49 8.41 11.67 12.52
N PRO A 50 8.43 11.40 13.84
CA PRO A 50 8.02 10.11 14.40
C PRO A 50 6.62 9.66 13.95
N ALA A 51 5.63 10.55 13.93
CA ALA A 51 4.26 10.24 13.53
C ALA A 51 4.20 9.81 12.05
N LEU A 52 4.83 10.58 11.15
CA LEU A 52 4.90 10.24 9.73
C LEU A 52 5.66 8.93 9.48
N SER A 53 6.75 8.68 10.23
CA SER A 53 7.48 7.41 10.14
C SER A 53 6.63 6.22 10.60
N ALA A 54 5.89 6.36 11.70
CA ALA A 54 4.99 5.30 12.19
C ALA A 54 3.87 5.01 11.18
N LEU A 55 3.25 6.05 10.62
CA LEU A 55 2.26 5.92 9.54
C LEU A 55 2.86 5.29 8.28
N GLY A 56 4.11 5.63 7.95
CA GLY A 56 4.86 5.00 6.86
C GLY A 56 5.07 3.49 7.07
N ILE A 57 5.41 3.07 8.29
CA ILE A 57 5.50 1.65 8.65
C ILE A 57 4.13 0.97 8.51
N GLY A 58 3.05 1.63 8.93
CA GLY A 58 1.67 1.14 8.75
C GLY A 58 1.31 0.90 7.28
N SER A 59 1.62 1.88 6.42
CA SER A 59 1.45 1.75 4.97
C SER A 59 2.27 0.59 4.39
N PHE A 60 3.51 0.41 4.82
CA PHE A 60 4.35 -0.71 4.40
C PHE A 60 3.78 -2.07 4.84
N MET A 61 3.30 -2.18 6.09
CA MET A 61 2.64 -3.39 6.60
C MET A 61 1.35 -3.72 5.84
N SER A 62 0.55 -2.71 5.51
CA SER A 62 -0.62 -2.85 4.64
C SER A 62 -0.26 -3.45 3.28
N SER A 63 0.75 -2.89 2.60
CA SER A 63 1.20 -3.38 1.29
C SER A 63 1.67 -4.83 1.36
N ALA A 64 2.36 -5.22 2.44
CA ALA A 64 2.77 -6.59 2.68
C ALA A 64 1.57 -7.53 2.90
N LEU A 65 0.54 -7.11 3.64
CA LEU A 65 -0.70 -7.88 3.86
C LEU A 65 -1.44 -8.14 2.55
N VAL A 66 -1.65 -7.08 1.75
CA VAL A 66 -2.35 -7.18 0.47
C VAL A 66 -1.57 -8.07 -0.48
N THR A 67 -0.26 -7.81 -0.64
CA THR A 67 0.60 -8.55 -1.55
C THR A 67 0.68 -10.03 -1.19
N GLY A 68 0.97 -10.35 0.08
CA GLY A 68 1.01 -11.72 0.57
C GLY A 68 -0.31 -12.46 0.35
N SER A 69 -1.44 -11.78 0.60
CA SER A 69 -2.78 -12.35 0.39
C SER A 69 -3.08 -12.63 -1.08
N VAL A 70 -2.70 -11.73 -1.99
CA VAL A 70 -2.87 -11.91 -3.44
C VAL A 70 -2.04 -13.10 -3.93
N PHE A 71 -0.76 -13.19 -3.56
CA PHE A 71 0.08 -14.32 -3.95
C PHE A 71 -0.42 -15.64 -3.37
N LYS A 72 -0.91 -15.64 -2.13
CA LYS A 72 -1.55 -16.82 -1.54
C LYS A 72 -2.79 -17.24 -2.33
N LEU A 73 -3.68 -16.31 -2.67
CA LEU A 73 -4.87 -16.59 -3.49
C LEU A 73 -4.50 -17.16 -4.86
N ILE A 74 -3.50 -16.58 -5.53
CA ILE A 74 -2.99 -17.12 -6.79
C ILE A 74 -2.52 -18.56 -6.58
N SER A 75 -1.73 -18.82 -5.54
CA SER A 75 -1.14 -20.15 -5.31
C SER A 75 -2.18 -21.26 -5.10
N VAL A 76 -3.31 -20.94 -4.43
CA VAL A 76 -4.35 -21.92 -4.06
C VAL A 76 -5.53 -21.97 -5.03
N SER A 77 -5.77 -20.91 -5.81
CA SER A 77 -6.97 -20.80 -6.65
C SER A 77 -6.69 -21.02 -8.15
N THR A 78 -5.43 -21.00 -8.57
CA THR A 78 -5.06 -21.16 -9.99
C THR A 78 -4.64 -22.59 -10.30
N GLY A 79 -5.15 -23.11 -11.42
CA GLY A 79 -4.85 -24.46 -11.89
C GLY A 79 -3.40 -24.64 -12.35
N PRO A 80 -2.94 -25.89 -12.51
CA PRO A 80 -1.60 -26.19 -13.04
C PRO A 80 -1.30 -25.41 -14.33
N GLY A 81 -0.08 -24.88 -14.46
CA GLY A 81 0.35 -24.11 -15.65
C GLY A 81 -0.14 -22.65 -15.73
N SER A 82 -1.16 -22.25 -14.98
CA SER A 82 -1.73 -20.88 -15.06
C SER A 82 -1.12 -19.87 -14.06
N LYS A 83 -0.33 -20.34 -13.08
CA LYS A 83 0.27 -19.52 -12.01
C LYS A 83 1.12 -18.36 -12.55
N GLY A 84 1.93 -18.62 -13.57
CA GLY A 84 2.80 -17.60 -14.17
C GLY A 84 2.00 -16.45 -14.78
N ALA A 85 0.94 -16.77 -15.53
CA ALA A 85 0.05 -15.78 -16.11
C ALA A 85 -0.67 -14.94 -15.04
N ALA A 86 -1.15 -15.58 -13.97
CA ALA A 86 -1.82 -14.89 -12.87
C ALA A 86 -0.87 -13.95 -12.10
N VAL A 87 0.38 -14.37 -11.84
CA VAL A 87 1.40 -13.49 -11.25
C VAL A 87 1.76 -12.34 -12.19
N GLY A 88 1.87 -12.62 -13.49
CA GLY A 88 2.11 -11.61 -14.51
C GLY A 88 1.03 -10.54 -14.53
N ALA A 89 -0.24 -10.93 -14.52
CA ALA A 89 -1.37 -10.02 -14.45
C ALA A 89 -1.37 -9.17 -13.17
N ALA A 90 -1.10 -9.78 -12.01
CA ALA A 90 -1.02 -9.06 -10.74
C ALA A 90 0.12 -8.01 -10.72
N LYS A 91 1.30 -8.36 -11.24
CA LYS A 91 2.42 -7.41 -11.38
C LYS A 91 2.13 -6.32 -12.40
N GLY A 92 1.47 -6.67 -13.51
CA GLY A 92 1.02 -5.70 -14.52
C GLY A 92 0.10 -4.65 -13.91
N TYR A 93 -0.86 -5.06 -13.08
CA TYR A 93 -1.72 -4.13 -12.34
C TYR A 93 -0.94 -3.17 -11.43
N VAL A 94 0.06 -3.65 -10.70
CA VAL A 94 0.94 -2.80 -9.88
C VAL A 94 1.72 -1.81 -10.74
N GLY A 95 2.24 -2.24 -11.90
CA GLY A 95 2.95 -1.38 -12.84
C GLY A 95 2.07 -0.27 -13.41
N LEU A 96 0.83 -0.59 -13.79
CA LEU A 96 -0.16 0.41 -14.23
C LEU A 96 -0.46 1.44 -13.14
N GLY A 97 -0.60 1.00 -11.89
CA GLY A 97 -0.77 1.90 -10.74
C GLY A 97 0.41 2.86 -10.58
N ALA A 98 1.64 2.35 -10.67
CA ALA A 98 2.84 3.20 -10.61
C ALA A 98 2.91 4.20 -11.77
N GLY A 99 2.53 3.79 -12.98
CA GLY A 99 2.44 4.68 -14.14
C GLY A 99 1.44 5.83 -13.94
N ALA A 100 0.25 5.53 -13.39
CA ALA A 100 -0.73 6.55 -13.08
C ALA A 100 -0.21 7.59 -12.08
N TYR A 101 0.51 7.15 -11.03
CA TYR A 101 1.15 8.08 -10.09
C TYR A 101 2.23 8.93 -10.76
N ALA A 102 3.06 8.34 -11.64
CA ALA A 102 4.09 9.08 -12.36
C ALA A 102 3.48 10.22 -13.20
N CYS A 103 2.42 9.95 -13.96
CA CYS A 103 1.71 10.96 -14.74
C CYS A 103 1.08 12.06 -13.86
N LEU A 104 0.53 11.68 -12.69
CA LEU A 104 -0.03 12.65 -11.75
C LEU A 104 1.05 13.59 -11.21
N PHE A 105 2.20 13.06 -10.80
CA PHE A 105 3.32 13.87 -10.32
C PHE A 105 3.90 14.75 -11.43
N GLU A 106 3.97 14.26 -12.66
CA GLU A 106 4.39 15.06 -13.80
C GLU A 106 3.45 16.25 -14.05
N ALA A 107 2.13 16.01 -14.03
CA ALA A 107 1.12 17.06 -14.16
C ALA A 107 1.23 18.13 -13.05
N LEU A 108 1.47 17.70 -11.80
CA LEU A 108 1.65 18.62 -10.68
C LEU A 108 2.93 19.47 -10.82
N ARG A 109 4.04 18.88 -11.28
CA ARG A 109 5.28 19.63 -11.54
C ARG A 109 5.11 20.66 -12.66
N GLY A 110 4.35 20.35 -13.70
CA GLY A 110 4.01 21.30 -14.76
C GLY A 110 3.14 22.46 -14.26
N ALA A 111 2.23 22.20 -13.32
CA ALA A 111 1.40 23.23 -12.69
C ALA A 111 2.19 24.18 -11.77
N GLU A 112 3.20 23.67 -11.05
CA GLU A 112 4.09 24.50 -10.21
C GLU A 112 5.04 25.39 -11.03
N GLY A 113 5.31 25.05 -12.30
CA GLY A 113 6.08 25.87 -13.22
C GLY A 113 5.28 26.98 -13.92
N THR A 114 3.98 27.11 -13.64
CA THR A 114 3.05 28.05 -14.28
C THR A 114 2.36 29.00 -13.28
N THR A 115 2.98 29.28 -12.13
CA THR A 115 2.65 30.48 -11.35
C THR A 115 3.36 31.71 -11.95
N PRO A 116 2.66 32.83 -12.22
CA PRO A 116 3.28 34.11 -12.56
C PRO A 116 4.15 34.65 -11.42
#